data_AF-A0A933F3R6-F1
#
_entry.id   AF-A0A933F3R6-F1
#
_cell.length_a   1.000
_cell.length_b   1.000
_cell.length_c   1.000
_cell.angle_alpha   90.00
_cell.angle_beta   90.00
_cell.angle_gamma   90.00
#
_symmetry.space_group_name_H-M   'P 1'
#
loop_
_entity.id
_entity.type
_entity.pdbx_description
1 polymer ?
#
loop_
_entity_poly.entity_id
_entity_poly.type
_entity_poly.pdbx_seq_one_letter_code
_entity_poly.pdbx_strand_id
1 'polypeptide(L)'
;MTFSPKGTLFVGSREEGKVYAVRQRGEARQVLTLATDLEMPNGVAFKDGALYVAEVSRVWRYDDIEDRLENPPKPVLVRGDLPSDRGHGWKFIAFGPDGRLYVPVGAPCNVCEKRRHILLSEVNE
;
A
#
# COMPACT_ATOMS: atom_id res chain seq x y z
N MET A 1 -2.53 -6.51 -3.73
CA MET A 1 -1.36 -6.88 -4.55
C MET A 1 -1.40 -6.10 -5.85
N THR A 2 -0.25 -5.84 -6.48
CA THR A 2 -0.15 -5.14 -7.77
C THR A 2 1.07 -5.62 -8.55
N PHE A 3 1.01 -5.61 -9.87
CA PHE A 3 2.19 -5.84 -10.71
C PHE A 3 2.88 -4.52 -11.06
N SER A 4 4.17 -4.60 -11.30
CA SER A 4 4.97 -3.60 -12.02
C SER A 4 5.14 -3.99 -13.50
N PRO A 5 5.56 -3.05 -14.36
CA PRO A 5 5.89 -3.34 -15.75
C PRO A 5 6.99 -4.39 -15.95
N LYS A 6 7.99 -4.52 -15.04
CA LYS A 6 9.01 -5.58 -15.15
C LYS A 6 8.54 -6.94 -14.61
N GLY A 7 7.26 -7.06 -14.25
CA GLY A 7 6.65 -8.33 -13.82
C GLY A 7 6.89 -8.69 -12.35
N THR A 8 7.40 -7.77 -11.53
CA THR A 8 7.46 -7.96 -10.07
C THR A 8 6.05 -7.81 -9.50
N LEU A 9 5.59 -8.80 -8.73
CA LEU A 9 4.35 -8.75 -7.97
C LEU A 9 4.64 -8.21 -6.57
N PHE A 10 4.01 -7.10 -6.21
CA PHE A 10 4.04 -6.56 -4.86
C PHE A 10 2.82 -7.03 -4.06
N VAL A 11 3.07 -7.52 -2.85
CA VAL A 11 2.04 -8.12 -1.98
C VAL A 11 2.14 -7.55 -0.58
N GLY A 12 1.05 -6.93 -0.12
CA GLY A 12 0.87 -6.52 1.26
C GLY A 12 0.31 -7.66 2.11
N SER A 13 0.78 -7.80 3.36
CA SER A 13 0.31 -8.80 4.32
C SER A 13 -0.31 -8.12 5.55
N ARG A 14 -1.62 -8.34 5.74
CA ARG A 14 -2.40 -7.74 6.83
C ARG A 14 -1.85 -8.04 8.22
N GLU A 15 -1.67 -9.32 8.50
CA GLU A 15 -1.44 -9.79 9.87
C GLU A 15 0.04 -9.72 10.22
N GLU A 16 0.92 -9.97 9.24
CA GLU A 16 2.36 -9.89 9.48
C GLU A 16 2.91 -8.47 9.53
N GLY A 17 2.17 -7.47 9.04
CA GLY A 17 2.67 -6.10 8.98
C GLY A 17 3.80 -5.90 7.97
N LYS A 18 3.78 -6.67 6.87
CA LYS A 18 4.88 -6.71 5.89
C LYS A 18 4.42 -6.44 4.47
N VAL A 19 5.36 -5.99 3.64
CA VAL A 19 5.21 -5.91 2.18
C VAL A 19 6.30 -6.71 1.53
N TYR A 20 5.92 -7.48 0.51
CA TYR A 20 6.80 -8.38 -0.23
C TYR A 20 6.87 -8.00 -1.70
N ALA A 21 8.01 -8.29 -2.32
CA ALA A 21 8.16 -8.42 -3.77
C ALA A 21 8.35 -9.90 -4.12
N VAL A 22 7.62 -10.34 -5.15
CA VAL A 22 7.77 -11.66 -5.76
C VAL A 22 8.17 -11.46 -7.20
N ARG A 23 9.34 -11.96 -7.59
CA ARG A 23 9.85 -11.87 -8.97
C ARG A 23 10.42 -13.21 -9.43
N GLN A 24 10.49 -13.39 -10.75
CA GLN A 24 11.17 -14.52 -11.35
C GLN A 24 12.69 -14.27 -11.38
N ARG A 25 13.50 -15.28 -11.06
CA ARG A 25 14.97 -15.27 -11.17
C ARG A 25 15.44 -16.59 -11.78
N GLY A 26 15.63 -16.60 -13.10
CA GLY A 26 15.85 -17.84 -13.85
C GLY A 26 14.59 -18.70 -13.82
N GLU A 27 14.70 -19.96 -13.43
CA GLU A 27 13.54 -20.86 -13.26
C GLU A 27 12.86 -20.74 -11.89
N ALA A 28 13.50 -20.11 -10.91
CA ALA A 28 12.99 -19.98 -9.56
C ALA A 28 12.19 -18.69 -9.34
N ARG A 29 11.24 -18.73 -8.40
CA ARG A 29 10.62 -17.53 -7.83
C ARG A 29 11.43 -17.07 -6.62
N GLN A 30 11.70 -15.77 -6.56
CA GLN A 30 12.32 -15.12 -5.42
C GLN A 30 11.28 -14.27 -4.70
N VAL A 31 11.23 -14.40 -3.37
CA VAL A 31 10.41 -13.57 -2.48
C VAL A 31 11.35 -12.70 -1.64
N LEU A 32 11.13 -11.39 -1.65
CA LEU A 32 11.91 -10.38 -0.93
C LEU A 32 10.98 -9.61 0.01
N THR A 33 11.41 -9.38 1.25
CA THR A 33 10.69 -8.50 2.18
C THR A 33 11.14 -7.07 1.94
N LEU A 34 10.21 -6.19 1.59
CA LEU A 34 10.48 -4.77 1.28
C LEU A 34 10.27 -3.85 2.49
N ALA A 35 9.29 -4.17 3.31
CA ALA A 35 8.94 -3.39 4.49
C ALA A 35 8.40 -4.31 5.59
N THR A 36 8.65 -3.92 6.84
CA THR A 36 8.22 -4.60 8.05
C THR A 36 7.60 -3.59 9.01
N ASP A 37 6.98 -4.08 10.08
CA ASP A 37 6.51 -3.26 11.21
C ASP A 37 5.46 -2.20 10.83
N LEU A 38 4.72 -2.46 9.74
CA LEU A 38 3.62 -1.63 9.28
C LEU A 38 2.27 -2.10 9.86
N GLU A 39 1.32 -1.19 9.98
CA GLU A 39 0.00 -1.53 10.50
C GLU A 39 -0.96 -2.00 9.39
N MET A 40 -1.12 -3.32 9.26
CA MET A 40 -2.05 -3.93 8.29
C MET A 40 -1.89 -3.43 6.84
N PRO A 41 -0.67 -3.47 6.26
CA PRO A 41 -0.33 -2.87 4.96
C PRO A 41 -0.88 -3.66 3.76
N ASN A 42 -2.19 -3.79 3.65
CA ASN A 42 -2.86 -4.57 2.60
C ASN A 42 -2.84 -3.88 1.23
N GLY A 43 -2.97 -2.56 1.24
CA GLY A 43 -3.13 -1.77 0.04
C GLY A 43 -1.77 -1.51 -0.58
N VAL A 44 -1.58 -1.98 -1.81
CA VAL A 44 -0.39 -1.67 -2.61
C VAL A 44 -0.80 -1.27 -4.01
N ALA A 45 -0.18 -0.22 -4.54
CA ALA A 45 -0.37 0.25 -5.91
C ALA A 45 0.98 0.65 -6.50
N PHE A 46 1.17 0.47 -7.81
CA PHE A 46 2.39 0.84 -8.50
C PHE A 46 2.07 1.89 -9.55
N LYS A 47 2.89 2.95 -9.61
CA LYS A 47 2.79 3.99 -10.64
C LYS A 47 4.15 4.65 -10.81
N ASP A 48 4.55 4.87 -12.06
CA ASP A 48 5.73 5.67 -12.44
C ASP A 48 7.01 5.33 -11.67
N GLY A 49 7.32 4.03 -11.55
CA GLY A 49 8.52 3.52 -10.88
C GLY A 49 8.39 3.41 -9.35
N ALA A 50 7.34 3.96 -8.77
CA ALA A 50 7.12 3.98 -7.33
C ALA A 50 6.08 2.95 -6.87
N LEU A 51 6.35 2.35 -5.71
CA LEU A 51 5.39 1.53 -4.98
C LEU A 51 4.75 2.35 -3.87
N TYR A 52 3.42 2.41 -3.88
CA TYR A 52 2.61 3.00 -2.84
C TYR A 52 2.11 1.91 -1.92
N VAL A 53 2.23 2.12 -0.62
CA VAL A 53 1.84 1.18 0.43
C VAL A 53 0.91 1.90 1.41
N ALA A 54 -0.29 1.37 1.59
CA ALA A 54 -1.27 1.90 2.51
C ALA A 54 -1.42 1.00 3.75
N GLU A 55 -1.05 1.56 4.90
CA GLU A 55 -1.36 1.03 6.23
C GLU A 55 -2.61 1.72 6.80
N VAL A 56 -3.07 1.32 8.00
CA VAL A 56 -4.36 1.79 8.57
C VAL A 56 -4.52 3.31 8.55
N SER A 57 -3.50 4.05 8.99
CA SER A 57 -3.57 5.51 9.13
C SER A 57 -2.69 6.28 8.14
N ARG A 58 -1.91 5.60 7.30
CA ARG A 58 -0.89 6.24 6.46
C ARG A 58 -0.74 5.62 5.08
N VAL A 59 -0.22 6.43 4.16
CA VAL A 59 0.22 6.02 2.83
C VAL A 59 1.70 6.40 2.69
N TRP A 60 2.49 5.42 2.30
CA TRP A 60 3.92 5.52 2.04
C TRP A 60 4.20 5.36 0.55
N ARG A 61 5.28 5.97 0.06
CA ARG A 61 5.81 5.79 -1.29
C ARG A 61 7.26 5.36 -1.24
N TYR A 62 7.59 4.35 -2.04
CA TYR A 62 8.94 3.85 -2.24
C TYR A 62 9.31 4.10 -3.70
N ASP A 63 10.14 5.11 -3.94
CA ASP A 63 10.55 5.52 -5.29
C ASP A 63 11.49 4.48 -5.92
N ASP A 64 11.53 4.37 -7.25
CA ASP A 64 12.40 3.45 -8.02
C ASP A 64 12.51 2.04 -7.40
N ILE A 65 11.39 1.49 -6.92
CA ILE A 65 11.42 0.30 -6.06
C ILE A 65 11.96 -0.92 -6.80
N GLU A 66 11.73 -1.00 -8.12
CA GLU A 66 12.10 -2.16 -8.93
C GLU A 66 13.61 -2.34 -9.04
N ASP A 67 14.38 -1.27 -8.96
CA ASP A 67 15.83 -1.29 -9.04
C ASP A 67 16.49 -1.42 -7.65
N ARG A 68 15.67 -1.50 -6.60
CA ARG A 68 16.09 -1.43 -5.19
C ARG A 68 15.43 -2.51 -4.33
N LEU A 69 15.00 -3.64 -4.90
CA LEU A 69 14.26 -4.67 -4.16
C LEU A 69 15.05 -5.31 -3.02
N GLU A 70 16.36 -5.48 -3.18
CA GLU A 70 17.27 -6.04 -2.17
C GLU A 70 17.68 -5.04 -1.09
N ASN A 71 17.60 -3.73 -1.40
CA ASN A 71 17.88 -2.66 -0.46
C ASN A 71 16.87 -1.52 -0.69
N PRO A 72 15.62 -1.70 -0.22
CA PRO A 72 14.54 -0.74 -0.48
C PRO A 72 14.92 0.65 0.03
N PRO A 73 14.53 1.71 -0.70
CA PRO A 73 14.79 3.06 -0.24
C PRO A 73 13.99 3.37 1.03
N LYS A 74 14.43 4.41 1.74
CA LYS A 74 13.62 4.99 2.82
C LYS A 74 12.28 5.47 2.23
N PRO A 75 11.13 5.11 2.81
CA PRO A 75 9.84 5.55 2.30
C PRO A 75 9.61 7.04 2.52
N VAL A 76 8.86 7.65 1.62
CA VAL A 76 8.30 8.99 1.74
C VAL A 76 6.88 8.90 2.30
N LEU A 77 6.56 9.68 3.33
CA LEU A 77 5.19 9.79 3.82
C LEU A 77 4.37 10.62 2.82
N VAL A 78 3.42 9.97 2.17
CA VAL A 78 2.50 10.62 1.22
C VAL A 78 1.31 11.22 1.96
N ARG A 79 0.79 10.47 2.94
CA ARG A 79 -0.36 10.89 3.74
C ARG A 79 -0.31 10.23 5.11
N GLY A 80 -0.55 10.97 6.19
CA GLY A 80 -0.42 10.48 7.57
C GLY A 80 -1.56 10.86 8.51
N ASP A 81 -2.65 11.42 7.98
CA ASP A 81 -3.80 11.95 8.70
C ASP A 81 -5.06 11.08 8.56
N LEU A 82 -4.93 9.83 8.10
CA LEU A 82 -6.07 8.94 7.96
C LEU A 82 -6.50 8.40 9.33
N PRO A 83 -7.79 8.06 9.52
CA PRO A 83 -8.25 7.44 10.76
C PRO A 83 -7.45 6.18 11.13
N SER A 84 -7.21 5.99 12.43
CA SER A 84 -6.40 4.90 12.97
C SER A 84 -7.20 3.72 13.50
N ASP A 85 -8.52 3.70 13.30
CA ASP A 85 -9.38 2.61 13.74
C ASP A 85 -9.02 1.32 12.98
N ARG A 86 -8.66 0.25 13.71
CA ARG A 86 -8.35 -1.06 13.10
C ARG A 86 -9.59 -1.73 12.50
N GLY A 87 -10.77 -1.50 13.08
CA GLY A 87 -12.06 -1.97 12.57
C GLY A 87 -12.34 -1.35 11.20
N HIS A 88 -12.37 -2.18 10.16
CA HIS A 88 -12.43 -1.75 8.75
C HIS A 88 -11.32 -0.78 8.30
N GLY A 89 -10.20 -0.74 9.03
CA GLY A 89 -9.07 0.15 8.74
C GLY A 89 -8.17 -0.32 7.60
N TRP A 90 -8.19 -1.61 7.27
CA TRP A 90 -7.45 -2.15 6.13
C TRP A 90 -7.87 -1.49 4.82
N LYS A 91 -6.89 -1.25 3.95
CA LYS A 91 -7.09 -0.48 2.72
C LYS A 91 -6.78 -1.33 1.51
N PHE A 92 -7.54 -1.10 0.45
CA PHE A 92 -7.13 -1.45 -0.91
C PHE A 92 -6.95 -0.13 -1.66
N ILE A 93 -5.84 0.05 -2.37
CA ILE A 93 -5.53 1.30 -3.07
C ILE A 93 -5.27 1.01 -4.54
N ALA A 94 -5.64 1.97 -5.39
CA ALA A 94 -5.38 1.89 -6.82
C ALA A 94 -5.30 3.31 -7.40
N PHE A 95 -4.58 3.45 -8.51
CA PHE A 95 -4.65 4.64 -9.32
C PHE A 95 -5.82 4.56 -10.28
N GLY A 96 -6.62 5.63 -10.34
CA GLY A 96 -7.69 5.77 -11.32
C GLY A 96 -7.18 6.20 -12.69
N PRO A 97 -8.06 6.19 -13.71
CA PRO A 97 -7.72 6.67 -15.06
C PRO A 97 -7.42 8.18 -15.13
N ASP A 98 -7.79 8.93 -14.09
CA ASP A 98 -7.46 10.34 -13.88
C ASP A 98 -6.06 10.55 -13.27
N GLY A 99 -5.32 9.46 -13.03
CA GLY A 99 -3.98 9.49 -12.44
C GLY A 99 -3.94 9.70 -10.93
N ARG A 100 -5.09 9.78 -10.25
CA ARG A 100 -5.16 10.00 -8.80
C ARG A 100 -5.10 8.69 -8.03
N LEU A 101 -4.48 8.73 -6.85
CA LEU A 101 -4.49 7.59 -5.92
C LEU A 101 -5.79 7.60 -5.11
N TYR A 102 -6.56 6.51 -5.21
CA TYR A 102 -7.79 6.34 -4.45
C TYR A 102 -7.54 5.49 -3.21
N VAL A 103 -7.86 6.06 -2.05
CA VAL A 103 -7.66 5.43 -0.74
C VAL A 103 -8.99 5.37 0.01
N PRO A 104 -9.54 4.17 0.28
CA PRO A 104 -10.79 4.02 1.00
C PRO A 104 -10.56 4.27 2.50
N VAL A 105 -11.51 4.99 3.10
CA VAL A 105 -11.63 5.15 4.55
C VAL A 105 -12.88 4.42 5.01
N GLY A 106 -12.68 3.30 5.70
CA GLY A 106 -13.77 2.50 6.27
C GLY A 106 -14.40 3.15 7.50
N ALA A 107 -15.69 2.87 7.72
CA ALA A 107 -16.35 3.21 8.97
C ALA A 107 -15.75 2.40 10.12
N PRO A 108 -15.57 2.99 11.32
CA PRO A 108 -14.86 2.32 12.41
C PRO A 108 -15.60 1.10 13.00
N CYS A 109 -16.84 0.87 12.59
CA CYS A 109 -17.70 -0.21 13.09
C CYS A 109 -18.94 -0.42 12.20
N ASN A 110 -19.75 -1.43 12.53
CA ASN A 110 -20.97 -1.79 11.81
C ASN A 110 -22.25 -1.04 12.26
N VAL A 111 -22.40 -0.69 13.55
CA VAL A 111 -23.69 -0.23 14.13
C VAL A 111 -23.54 1.01 15.04
N CYS A 112 -22.46 1.79 14.92
CA CYS A 112 -22.30 2.97 15.78
C CYS A 112 -22.89 4.22 15.15
N GLU A 113 -23.50 5.07 15.97
CA GLU A 113 -23.77 6.48 15.64
C GLU A 113 -22.47 7.31 15.70
N LYS A 114 -21.48 6.97 14.88
CA LYS A 114 -20.30 7.81 14.67
C LYS A 114 -20.45 8.52 13.32
N ARG A 115 -20.46 9.85 13.31
CA ARG A 115 -20.52 10.67 12.09
C ARG A 115 -19.19 10.64 11.33
N ARG A 116 -18.87 9.52 10.66
CA ARG A 116 -17.81 9.46 9.65
C ARG A 116 -18.29 8.58 8.50
N HIS A 117 -18.54 9.21 7.35
CA HIS A 117 -18.93 8.54 6.12
C HIS A 117 -17.70 7.93 5.45
N ILE A 118 -17.91 6.92 4.59
CA ILE A 118 -16.87 6.36 3.72
C ILE A 118 -16.30 7.51 2.88
N LEU A 119 -15.01 7.80 3.04
CA LEU A 119 -14.30 8.82 2.28
C LEU A 119 -13.38 8.15 1.28
N LEU A 120 -13.53 8.48 0.00
CA LEU A 120 -12.49 8.28 -1.00
C LEU A 120 -11.57 9.48 -0.90
N SER A 121 -10.37 9.27 -0.37
CA SER A 121 -9.40 10.34 -0.24
C SER A 121 -8.44 10.31 -1.42
N GLU A 122 -8.38 11.40 -2.18
CA GLU A 122 -7.43 11.58 -3.27
C GLU A 122 -6.09 12.08 -2.72
N VAL A 123 -5.01 11.63 -3.33
CA VAL A 123 -3.67 12.15 -3.09
C VAL A 123 -3.12 12.65 -4.43
N ASN A 124 -2.73 13.92 -4.48
CA ASN A 124 -1.97 14.49 -5.59
C ASN A 124 -0.48 14.19 -5.40
N GLU A 125 0.22 13.98 -6.50
CA GLU A 125 1.66 13.67 -6.56
C GLU A 125 2.56 14.80 -6.06
#